data_AF-A0A4U7J8E6-F1
#
_entry.id   AF-A0A4U7J8E6-F1
#
_cell.length_a   1.000
_cell.length_b   1.000
_cell.length_c   1.000
_cell.angle_alpha   90.00
_cell.angle_beta   90.00
_cell.angle_gamma   90.00
#
_symmetry.space_group_name_H-M   'P 1'
#
loop_
_entity.id
_entity.type
_entity.pdbx_description
1 polymer ?
#
loop_
_entity_poly.entity_id
_entity_poly.type
_entity_poly.pdbx_seq_one_letter_code
_entity_poly.pdbx_strand_id
1 'polypeptide(L)'
;MKNKLVEKTIFKKILSLMLAFSLLFMSVMPASAIDTPSLKEEVVYGILGLDGNIKDLYVVNIFNGGAITDYGNYSDIRNLTTSEKINQNGSQITVNTTAKKFYYQGTLENKELPWNIALKYFLDGNEISGASLAGKSGKLTISMSVKPNNKINSTFFNNYALQIALLLDNKLCSNIQADNATFAEAAGKKQLTYTVLPGNDIDIKVTADVKDFEMDAISINGIKMNLDMTFDSSEFTGQISELTAAIKGLDSGAAELLDGLNQLSSGMQKYTDGMKAFTGGLGQLSSGADKLNTGTAALKNGLNEITKQNDLLLNGALVIQKATFDSVNEQLSGMKLGLPTLTPENYSAVLSSIPNLEAVKKQLDGTVQFTQGLKGYLDGVAQLSAGASDLAKGTSEFKGSASLIATSANELYTSVAELNKAIKKYEMVLLHIKLEHKSLK
;
A
#
# COMPACT_ATOMS: atom_id res chain seq x y z
N MET A 1 44.58 21.95 -84.52
CA MET A 1 43.43 21.41 -83.75
C MET A 1 43.40 19.86 -83.66
N LYS A 2 44.48 19.13 -84.02
CA LYS A 2 44.56 17.66 -83.90
C LYS A 2 45.30 17.11 -82.67
N ASN A 3 46.08 17.93 -81.93
CA ASN A 3 46.83 17.44 -80.75
C ASN A 3 46.03 17.40 -79.44
N LYS A 4 45.02 18.26 -79.24
CA LYS A 4 44.26 18.31 -77.97
C LYS A 4 43.27 17.16 -77.75
N LEU A 5 42.87 16.43 -78.79
CA LEU A 5 41.95 15.29 -78.69
C LEU A 5 42.66 13.95 -78.43
N VAL A 6 43.94 13.84 -78.83
CA VAL A 6 44.77 12.66 -78.58
C VAL A 6 45.26 12.66 -77.13
N GLU A 7 45.67 13.80 -76.58
CA GLU A 7 46.09 13.93 -75.17
C GLU A 7 44.99 13.55 -74.17
N LYS A 8 43.74 13.96 -74.42
CA LYS A 8 42.63 13.72 -73.48
C LYS A 8 42.23 12.24 -73.39
N THR A 9 42.48 11.46 -74.44
CA THR A 9 42.14 10.03 -74.51
C THR A 9 43.26 9.15 -73.93
N ILE A 10 44.52 9.58 -74.10
CA ILE A 10 45.69 8.94 -73.49
C ILE A 10 45.74 9.20 -71.99
N PHE A 11 45.45 10.44 -71.55
CA PHE A 11 45.44 10.80 -70.12
C PHE A 11 44.39 10.02 -69.32
N LYS A 12 43.20 9.76 -69.89
CA LYS A 12 42.17 8.94 -69.22
C LYS A 12 42.56 7.46 -69.11
N LYS A 13 43.26 6.89 -70.10
CA LYS A 13 43.73 5.49 -70.03
C LYS A 13 44.89 5.30 -69.04
N ILE A 14 45.77 6.30 -68.92
CA ILE A 14 46.89 6.29 -67.95
C ILE A 14 46.35 6.46 -66.52
N LEU A 15 45.36 7.31 -66.30
CA LEU A 15 44.76 7.52 -64.98
C LEU A 15 44.02 6.28 -64.47
N SER A 16 43.32 5.54 -65.35
CA SER A 16 42.67 4.27 -65.00
C SER A 16 43.67 3.15 -64.69
N LEU A 17 44.79 3.10 -65.42
CA LEU A 17 45.86 2.14 -65.15
C LEU A 17 46.58 2.46 -63.82
N MET A 18 46.78 3.74 -63.50
CA MET A 18 47.36 4.16 -62.22
C MET A 18 46.44 3.86 -61.03
N LEU A 19 45.12 4.02 -61.16
CA LEU A 19 44.19 3.68 -60.08
C LEU A 19 44.14 2.17 -59.82
N ALA A 20 44.15 1.35 -60.89
CA ALA A 20 44.18 -0.11 -60.78
C ALA A 20 45.53 -0.64 -60.23
N PHE A 21 46.65 0.04 -60.54
CA PHE A 21 47.95 -0.31 -59.97
C PHE A 21 48.10 0.13 -58.50
N SER A 22 47.42 1.20 -58.08
CA SER A 22 47.41 1.62 -56.66
C SER A 22 46.67 0.64 -55.73
N LEU A 23 45.67 -0.08 -56.25
CA LEU A 23 44.94 -1.12 -55.50
C LEU A 23 45.71 -2.44 -55.37
N LEU A 24 46.76 -2.67 -56.19
CA LEU A 24 47.62 -3.86 -56.12
C LEU A 24 48.88 -3.65 -55.26
N PHE A 25 49.10 -2.44 -54.74
CA PHE A 25 50.20 -2.09 -53.81
C PHE A 25 49.71 -1.74 -52.39
N MET A 26 48.54 -2.24 -51.97
CA MET A 26 48.32 -2.48 -50.54
C MET A 26 49.23 -3.64 -50.14
N SER A 27 50.48 -3.29 -49.89
CA SER A 27 51.44 -4.15 -49.22
C SER A 27 50.79 -4.66 -47.94
N VAL A 28 50.65 -5.98 -47.91
CA VAL A 28 50.35 -6.77 -46.73
C VAL A 28 51.30 -6.28 -45.64
N MET A 29 50.79 -5.50 -44.68
CA MET A 29 51.49 -5.31 -43.43
C MET A 29 51.72 -6.73 -42.89
N PRO A 30 52.97 -7.19 -42.72
CA PRO A 30 53.18 -8.45 -42.03
C PRO A 30 52.54 -8.28 -40.66
N ALA A 31 51.50 -9.06 -40.40
CA ALA A 31 50.99 -9.24 -39.05
C ALA A 31 52.19 -9.78 -38.26
N SER A 32 52.84 -8.93 -37.47
CA SER A 32 53.77 -9.39 -36.46
C SER A 32 52.96 -10.35 -35.60
N ALA A 33 53.25 -11.64 -35.74
CA ALA A 33 52.72 -12.65 -34.84
C ALA A 33 53.10 -12.16 -33.44
N ILE A 34 52.12 -11.71 -32.69
CA ILE A 34 52.29 -11.42 -31.27
C ILE A 34 52.60 -12.78 -30.68
N ASP A 35 53.86 -13.02 -30.33
CA ASP A 35 54.29 -14.25 -29.68
C ASP A 35 53.37 -14.46 -28.48
N THR A 36 52.65 -15.58 -28.50
CA THR A 36 51.67 -15.88 -27.46
C THR A 36 52.43 -16.01 -26.14
N PRO A 37 52.07 -15.23 -25.10
CA PRO A 37 52.73 -15.34 -23.81
C PRO A 37 52.67 -16.78 -23.30
N SER A 38 53.80 -17.28 -22.82
CA SER A 38 53.87 -18.60 -22.21
C SER A 38 53.02 -18.63 -20.94
N LEU A 39 52.34 -19.75 -20.69
CA LEU A 39 51.57 -19.91 -19.45
C LEU A 39 52.52 -19.84 -18.25
N LYS A 40 52.14 -19.01 -17.27
CA LYS A 40 52.96 -18.76 -16.08
C LYS A 40 52.17 -18.82 -14.79
N GLU A 41 52.87 -19.19 -13.72
CA GLU A 41 52.46 -18.88 -12.36
C GLU A 41 53.24 -17.65 -11.91
N GLU A 42 52.59 -16.76 -11.18
CA GLU A 42 53.16 -15.48 -10.77
C GLU A 42 52.93 -15.25 -9.28
N VAL A 43 53.99 -14.87 -8.56
CA VAL A 43 53.93 -14.48 -7.15
C VAL A 43 54.55 -13.10 -6.98
N VAL A 44 53.78 -12.17 -6.42
CA VAL A 44 54.21 -10.79 -6.17
C VAL A 44 54.70 -10.66 -4.72
N TYR A 45 55.90 -10.14 -4.55
CA TYR A 45 56.51 -9.90 -3.25
C TYR A 45 56.71 -8.40 -3.05
N GLY A 46 56.08 -7.84 -2.01
CA GLY A 46 56.29 -6.46 -1.56
C GLY A 46 57.07 -6.42 -0.26
N ILE A 47 58.18 -5.68 -0.24
CA ILE A 47 58.94 -5.37 0.98
C ILE A 47 58.59 -3.95 1.40
N LEU A 48 58.00 -3.82 2.58
CA LEU A 48 57.58 -2.53 3.12
C LEU A 48 58.60 -1.99 4.12
N GLY A 49 58.63 -0.67 4.25
CA GLY A 49 59.30 0.05 5.31
C GLY A 49 58.57 -0.12 6.64
N LEU A 50 59.21 0.35 7.71
CA LEU A 50 58.63 0.27 9.06
C LEU A 50 57.36 1.12 9.22
N ASP A 51 57.15 2.09 8.32
CA ASP A 51 55.97 2.97 8.23
C ASP A 51 54.90 2.46 7.25
N GLY A 52 55.14 1.33 6.56
CA GLY A 52 54.25 0.78 5.54
C GLY A 52 54.53 1.23 4.11
N ASN A 53 55.46 2.16 3.88
CA ASN A 53 55.83 2.61 2.54
C ASN A 53 56.54 1.49 1.75
N ILE A 54 56.22 1.34 0.47
CA ILE A 54 56.81 0.29 -0.38
C ILE A 54 58.29 0.61 -0.65
N LYS A 55 59.20 -0.24 -0.16
CA LYS A 55 60.64 -0.13 -0.43
C LYS A 55 61.02 -0.87 -1.70
N ASP A 56 60.57 -2.11 -1.81
CA ASP A 56 60.84 -2.97 -2.95
C ASP A 56 59.60 -3.75 -3.34
N LEU A 57 59.46 -3.99 -4.64
CA LEU A 57 58.33 -4.74 -5.20
C LEU A 57 58.85 -5.51 -6.40
N TYR A 58 58.83 -6.83 -6.29
CA TYR A 58 59.28 -7.71 -7.35
C TYR A 58 58.31 -8.86 -7.56
N VAL A 59 58.38 -9.43 -8.75
CA VAL A 59 57.53 -10.52 -9.20
C VAL A 59 58.41 -11.71 -9.49
N VAL A 60 58.09 -12.86 -8.91
CA VAL A 60 58.70 -14.13 -9.28
C VAL A 60 57.78 -14.79 -10.30
N ASN A 61 58.27 -14.90 -11.53
CA ASN A 61 57.57 -15.56 -12.61
C ASN A 61 58.07 -16.99 -12.75
N ILE A 62 57.14 -17.93 -12.89
CA ILE A 62 57.41 -19.37 -12.90
C ILE A 62 56.85 -19.97 -14.19
N PHE A 63 57.72 -20.60 -14.96
CA PHE A 63 57.39 -21.24 -16.23
C PHE A 63 57.78 -22.71 -16.23
N ASN A 64 57.14 -23.46 -17.11
CA ASN A 64 57.69 -24.75 -17.55
C ASN A 64 58.84 -24.50 -18.55
N GLY A 65 59.80 -25.42 -18.61
CA GLY A 65 60.98 -25.30 -19.48
C GLY A 65 60.69 -25.18 -20.98
N GLY A 66 61.71 -24.78 -21.74
CA GLY A 66 61.64 -24.57 -23.18
C GLY A 66 61.82 -23.11 -23.58
N ALA A 67 61.28 -22.74 -24.74
CA ALA A 67 61.25 -21.35 -25.21
C ALA A 67 60.11 -20.60 -24.51
N ILE A 68 60.46 -19.60 -23.70
CA ILE A 68 59.55 -18.81 -22.89
C ILE A 68 59.49 -17.39 -23.45
N THR A 69 58.27 -16.88 -23.60
CA THR A 69 57.98 -15.47 -23.87
C THR A 69 57.05 -14.95 -22.78
N ASP A 70 57.46 -13.90 -22.09
CA ASP A 70 56.69 -13.20 -21.05
C ASP A 70 56.66 -11.70 -21.31
N TYR A 71 55.75 -11.01 -20.65
CA TYR A 71 55.64 -9.57 -20.70
C TYR A 71 55.54 -8.97 -19.30
N GLY A 72 56.38 -7.98 -19.03
CA GLY A 72 56.40 -7.27 -17.75
C GLY A 72 57.29 -6.04 -17.82
N ASN A 73 56.90 -5.00 -17.09
CA ASN A 73 57.69 -3.77 -17.03
C ASN A 73 58.63 -3.80 -15.83
N TYR A 74 59.84 -4.31 -16.06
CA TYR A 74 60.83 -4.53 -15.02
C TYR A 74 62.06 -3.64 -15.20
N SER A 75 62.51 -3.02 -14.11
CA SER A 75 63.74 -2.23 -14.10
C SER A 75 65.00 -3.10 -13.99
N ASP A 76 64.85 -4.29 -13.41
CA ASP A 76 65.92 -5.29 -13.26
C ASP A 76 65.32 -6.70 -13.37
N ILE A 77 66.08 -7.62 -13.97
CA ILE A 77 65.67 -9.01 -14.14
C ILE A 77 66.81 -9.92 -13.69
N ARG A 78 66.50 -10.87 -12.81
CA ARG A 78 67.43 -11.84 -12.26
C ARG A 78 66.96 -13.26 -12.49
N ASN A 79 67.78 -14.07 -13.17
CA ASN A 79 67.57 -15.51 -13.24
C ASN A 79 67.83 -16.13 -11.85
N LEU A 80 66.87 -16.93 -11.36
CA LEU A 80 66.95 -17.59 -10.06
C LEU A 80 67.24 -19.10 -10.15
N THR A 81 67.28 -19.66 -11.37
CA THR A 81 67.33 -21.12 -11.58
C THR A 81 68.64 -21.58 -12.19
N THR A 82 69.09 -20.88 -13.23
CA THR A 82 70.16 -21.33 -14.12
C THR A 82 71.05 -20.15 -14.52
N SER A 83 72.03 -20.38 -15.39
CA SER A 83 73.00 -19.35 -15.81
C SER A 83 72.73 -18.74 -17.19
N GLU A 84 71.73 -19.21 -17.95
CA GLU A 84 71.41 -18.58 -19.24
C GLU A 84 70.93 -17.15 -19.08
N LYS A 85 71.28 -16.34 -20.09
CA LYS A 85 70.91 -14.94 -20.17
C LYS A 85 69.44 -14.80 -20.54
N ILE A 86 68.72 -14.00 -19.77
CA ILE A 86 67.37 -13.56 -20.10
C ILE A 86 67.48 -12.33 -21.01
N ASN A 87 66.75 -12.33 -22.13
CA ASN A 87 66.73 -11.20 -23.05
C ASN A 87 65.50 -10.34 -22.80
N GLN A 88 65.70 -9.07 -22.46
CA GLN A 88 64.64 -8.09 -22.27
C GLN A 88 64.68 -7.07 -23.41
N ASN A 89 63.56 -6.88 -24.11
CA ASN A 89 63.39 -5.83 -25.13
C ASN A 89 62.09 -5.06 -24.84
N GLY A 90 62.23 -3.89 -24.20
CA GLY A 90 61.09 -3.16 -23.65
C GLY A 90 60.36 -4.00 -22.59
N SER A 91 59.07 -4.23 -22.81
CA SER A 91 58.25 -5.06 -21.94
C SER A 91 58.32 -6.55 -22.25
N GLN A 92 58.96 -6.97 -23.35
CA GLN A 92 59.06 -8.37 -23.74
C GLN A 92 60.29 -9.02 -23.08
N ILE A 93 60.08 -10.18 -22.47
CA ILE A 93 61.11 -11.02 -21.87
C ILE A 93 61.13 -12.36 -22.61
N THR A 94 62.30 -12.77 -23.09
CA THR A 94 62.49 -14.07 -23.75
C THR A 94 63.68 -14.83 -23.17
N VAL A 95 63.49 -16.14 -22.99
CA VAL A 95 64.53 -17.05 -22.53
C VAL A 95 64.28 -18.44 -23.09
N ASN A 96 65.35 -19.15 -23.44
CA ASN A 96 65.28 -20.56 -23.82
C ASN A 96 66.05 -21.37 -22.78
N THR A 97 65.36 -22.24 -22.06
CA THR A 97 65.91 -22.98 -20.92
C THR A 97 65.68 -24.48 -21.07
N THR A 98 66.65 -25.27 -20.64
CA THR A 98 66.54 -26.74 -20.56
C THR A 98 66.05 -27.21 -19.18
N ALA A 99 65.90 -26.30 -18.21
CA ALA A 99 65.37 -26.63 -16.89
C ALA A 99 63.90 -26.99 -16.97
N LYS A 100 63.45 -28.01 -16.21
CA LYS A 100 62.04 -28.44 -16.20
C LYS A 100 61.09 -27.33 -15.72
N LYS A 101 61.52 -26.56 -14.73
CA LYS A 101 60.87 -25.37 -14.20
C LYS A 101 61.88 -24.24 -14.22
N PHE A 102 61.45 -23.06 -14.64
CA PHE A 102 62.28 -21.88 -14.74
C PHE A 102 61.67 -20.73 -13.94
N TYR A 103 62.48 -20.14 -13.08
CA TYR A 103 62.14 -19.05 -12.19
C TYR A 103 63.03 -17.86 -12.51
N TYR A 104 62.41 -16.70 -12.70
CA TYR A 104 63.13 -15.44 -12.72
C TYR A 104 62.39 -14.40 -11.88
N GLN A 105 63.15 -13.48 -11.30
CA GLN A 105 62.64 -12.31 -10.60
C GLN A 105 62.68 -11.11 -11.53
N GLY A 106 61.58 -10.39 -11.65
CA GLY A 106 61.52 -9.07 -12.25
C GLY A 106 61.19 -8.02 -11.19
N THR A 107 62.06 -7.03 -11.02
CA THR A 107 61.82 -5.89 -10.11
C THR A 107 60.95 -4.87 -10.84
N LEU A 108 59.79 -4.52 -10.29
CA LEU A 108 58.80 -3.67 -10.96
C LEU A 108 59.26 -2.21 -11.02
N GLU A 109 59.12 -1.60 -12.19
CA GLU A 109 59.42 -0.16 -12.36
C GLU A 109 58.40 0.73 -11.61
N ASN A 110 57.11 0.33 -11.60
CA ASN A 110 56.06 1.01 -10.83
C ASN A 110 55.75 0.24 -9.54
N LYS A 111 56.02 0.87 -8.39
CA LYS A 111 55.87 0.27 -7.06
C LYS A 111 54.51 0.62 -6.44
N GLU A 112 53.47 -0.05 -6.92
CA GLU A 112 52.10 0.16 -6.42
C GLU A 112 51.51 -1.21 -6.00
N LEU A 113 50.91 -1.29 -4.80
CA LEU A 113 50.19 -2.47 -4.29
C LEU A 113 48.67 -2.23 -4.29
N PRO A 114 47.82 -3.28 -4.36
CA PRO A 114 46.36 -3.11 -4.36
C PRO A 114 45.80 -2.52 -3.06
N TRP A 115 46.60 -2.54 -1.99
CA TRP A 115 46.27 -1.97 -0.69
C TRP A 115 47.30 -0.91 -0.30
N ASN A 116 46.82 0.19 0.27
CA ASN A 116 47.60 1.17 1.00
C ASN A 116 47.80 0.67 2.44
N ILE A 117 49.05 0.46 2.82
CA ILE A 117 49.41 -0.04 4.16
C ILE A 117 50.16 1.06 4.89
N ALA A 118 49.69 1.39 6.10
CA ALA A 118 50.31 2.40 6.96
C ALA A 118 50.56 1.81 8.35
N LEU A 119 51.77 2.03 8.88
CA LEU A 119 52.19 1.56 10.19
C LEU A 119 52.63 2.73 11.07
N LYS A 120 52.16 2.73 12.32
CA LYS A 120 52.56 3.69 13.35
C LYS A 120 52.84 2.97 14.66
N TYR A 121 53.82 3.48 15.41
CA TYR A 121 54.20 2.93 16.71
C TYR A 121 54.12 4.02 17.76
N PHE A 122 53.70 3.64 18.96
CA PHE A 122 53.67 4.52 20.12
C PHE A 122 54.31 3.79 21.31
N LEU A 123 55.24 4.45 21.99
CA LEU A 123 55.84 3.96 23.22
C LEU A 123 55.43 4.89 24.37
N ASP A 124 54.82 4.32 25.40
CA ASP A 124 54.28 5.06 26.55
C ASP A 124 53.34 6.21 26.12
N GLY A 125 52.60 6.00 25.03
CA GLY A 125 51.63 6.95 24.46
C GLY A 125 52.21 7.98 23.49
N ASN A 126 53.54 8.06 23.32
CA ASN A 126 54.18 9.00 22.39
C ASN A 126 54.55 8.30 21.07
N GLU A 127 54.28 8.94 19.93
CA GLU A 127 54.64 8.39 18.62
C GLU A 127 56.16 8.26 18.47
N ILE A 128 56.61 7.10 18.01
CA ILE A 128 58.02 6.78 17.81
C ILE A 128 58.23 6.13 16.44
N SER A 129 59.33 6.44 15.77
CA SER A 129 59.67 5.76 14.52
C SER A 129 60.02 4.30 14.78
N GLY A 130 59.65 3.39 13.88
CA GLY A 130 59.97 1.97 14.03
C GLY A 130 61.48 1.71 14.17
N ALA A 131 62.34 2.50 13.51
CA ALA A 131 63.80 2.38 13.63
C ALA A 131 64.32 2.75 15.03
N SER A 132 63.64 3.68 15.73
CA SER A 132 64.00 4.10 17.09
C SER A 132 63.37 3.23 18.18
N LEU A 133 62.45 2.34 17.82
CA LEU A 133 61.76 1.44 18.74
C LEU A 133 62.62 0.23 19.15
N ALA A 134 63.55 -0.19 18.29
CA ALA A 134 64.42 -1.32 18.56
C ALA A 134 65.19 -1.15 19.89
N GLY A 135 65.14 -2.18 20.73
CA GLY A 135 65.78 -2.22 22.05
C GLY A 135 65.13 -1.34 23.13
N LYS A 136 63.99 -0.70 22.84
CA LYS A 136 63.26 0.09 23.84
C LYS A 136 62.41 -0.81 24.75
N SER A 137 62.09 -0.29 25.94
CA SER A 137 61.22 -0.95 26.91
C SER A 137 60.13 0.03 27.35
N GLY A 138 58.91 -0.44 27.59
CA GLY A 138 57.75 0.38 27.94
C GLY A 138 56.43 -0.20 27.42
N LYS A 139 55.37 0.61 27.36
CA LYS A 139 54.07 0.22 26.81
C LYS A 139 54.02 0.50 25.31
N LEU A 140 54.12 -0.54 24.50
CA LEU A 140 54.06 -0.43 23.04
C LEU A 140 52.61 -0.49 22.55
N THR A 141 52.29 0.36 21.58
CA THR A 141 51.13 0.22 20.69
C THR A 141 51.60 0.22 19.24
N ILE A 142 51.21 -0.81 18.49
CA ILE A 142 51.38 -0.91 17.05
C ILE A 142 50.01 -0.65 16.41
N SER A 143 49.92 0.34 15.53
CA SER A 143 48.73 0.65 14.75
C SER A 143 49.03 0.40 13.28
N MET A 144 48.27 -0.49 12.65
CA MET A 144 48.34 -0.74 11.21
C MET A 144 47.00 -0.40 10.56
N SER A 145 47.03 0.28 9.43
CA SER A 145 45.86 0.55 8.59
C SER A 145 46.08 -0.07 7.22
N VAL A 146 45.10 -0.82 6.72
CA VAL A 146 45.14 -1.45 5.39
C VAL A 146 43.87 -1.07 4.65
N LYS A 147 44.02 -0.24 3.61
CA LYS A 147 42.92 0.39 2.87
C LYS A 147 43.04 0.14 1.37
N PRO A 148 41.95 0.22 0.58
CA PRO A 148 42.05 0.08 -0.87
C PRO A 148 42.98 1.13 -1.49
N ASN A 149 43.77 0.71 -2.48
CA ASN A 149 44.52 1.63 -3.34
C ASN A 149 43.76 1.88 -4.65
N ASN A 150 43.11 3.04 -4.73
CA ASN A 150 42.28 3.43 -5.88
C ASN A 150 43.08 3.70 -7.18
N LYS A 151 44.42 3.64 -7.13
CA LYS A 151 45.28 3.73 -8.33
C LYS A 151 45.38 2.41 -9.09
N ILE A 152 45.07 1.29 -8.45
CA ILE A 152 45.10 -0.05 -9.05
C ILE A 152 43.66 -0.52 -9.28
N ASN A 153 43.47 -1.34 -10.32
CA ASN A 153 42.22 -2.02 -10.56
C ASN A 153 41.75 -2.79 -9.31
N SER A 154 40.51 -2.53 -8.89
CA SER A 154 39.91 -3.08 -7.67
C SER A 154 39.71 -4.61 -7.70
N THR A 155 39.99 -5.27 -8.82
CA THR A 155 39.90 -6.74 -8.98
C THR A 155 40.66 -7.49 -7.88
N PHE A 156 41.84 -7.01 -7.48
CA PHE A 156 42.60 -7.64 -6.40
C PHE A 156 41.95 -7.39 -5.03
N PHE A 157 41.60 -6.15 -4.72
CA PHE A 157 40.93 -5.78 -3.48
C PHE A 157 39.58 -6.52 -3.29
N ASN A 158 38.82 -6.69 -4.38
CA ASN A 158 37.48 -7.31 -4.36
C ASN A 158 37.49 -8.84 -4.34
N ASN A 159 38.60 -9.49 -4.73
CA ASN A 159 38.64 -10.95 -4.89
C ASN A 159 39.69 -11.65 -4.00
N TYR A 160 40.60 -10.90 -3.38
CA TYR A 160 41.63 -11.45 -2.50
C TYR A 160 41.31 -11.09 -1.06
N ALA A 161 41.36 -12.10 -0.18
CA ALA A 161 41.40 -11.89 1.25
C ALA A 161 42.84 -11.64 1.68
N LEU A 162 43.03 -10.86 2.75
CA LEU A 162 44.34 -10.69 3.37
C LEU A 162 44.43 -11.49 4.66
N GLN A 163 45.52 -12.21 4.83
CA GLN A 163 45.92 -12.80 6.10
C GLN A 163 47.14 -12.04 6.63
N ILE A 164 46.95 -11.32 7.73
CA ILE A 164 47.98 -10.49 8.36
C ILE A 164 48.44 -11.18 9.64
N ALA A 165 49.75 -11.43 9.77
CA ALA A 165 50.32 -12.13 10.91
C ALA A 165 51.46 -11.33 11.56
N LEU A 166 51.36 -11.14 12.88
CA LEU A 166 52.40 -10.54 13.73
C LEU A 166 52.94 -11.60 14.69
N LEU A 167 54.26 -11.64 14.89
CA LEU A 167 54.93 -12.55 15.82
C LEU A 167 55.64 -11.75 16.91
N LEU A 168 55.27 -11.98 18.16
CA LEU A 168 55.82 -11.28 19.33
C LEU A 168 56.51 -12.29 20.25
N ASP A 169 57.78 -12.08 20.59
CA ASP A 169 58.53 -12.98 21.48
C ASP A 169 58.02 -12.88 22.93
N ASN A 170 57.62 -14.01 23.51
CA ASN A 170 57.05 -14.05 24.86
C ASN A 170 58.06 -13.69 25.97
N LYS A 171 59.37 -13.72 25.69
CA LYS A 171 60.40 -13.26 26.63
C LYS A 171 60.52 -11.74 26.67
N LEU A 172 60.17 -11.08 25.57
CA LEU A 172 60.33 -9.63 25.38
C LEU A 172 59.00 -8.89 25.51
N CYS A 173 57.88 -9.54 25.19
CA CYS A 173 56.54 -8.97 25.18
C CYS A 173 55.63 -9.68 26.19
N SER A 174 54.95 -8.90 27.02
CA SER A 174 53.94 -9.37 27.97
C SER A 174 52.66 -8.54 27.86
N ASN A 175 51.56 -9.00 28.46
CA ASN A 175 50.27 -8.30 28.44
C ASN A 175 49.77 -7.92 27.03
N ILE A 176 49.99 -8.80 26.05
CA ILE A 176 49.63 -8.58 24.64
C ILE A 176 48.11 -8.55 24.48
N GLN A 177 47.56 -7.45 23.96
CA GLN A 177 46.15 -7.29 23.61
C GLN A 177 46.02 -6.93 22.12
N ALA A 178 45.06 -7.55 21.46
CA ALA A 178 44.82 -7.39 20.03
C ALA A 178 43.36 -7.77 19.74
N ASP A 179 42.53 -6.77 19.46
CA ASP A 179 41.12 -7.00 19.16
C ASP A 179 40.97 -7.68 17.80
N ASN A 180 40.02 -8.59 17.66
CA ASN A 180 39.71 -9.32 16.42
C ASN A 180 40.86 -10.17 15.83
N ALA A 181 41.95 -10.35 16.58
CA ALA A 181 43.02 -11.27 16.23
C ALA A 181 42.70 -12.70 16.70
N THR A 182 43.04 -13.67 15.88
CA THR A 182 43.20 -15.06 16.33
C THR A 182 44.60 -15.23 16.93
N PHE A 183 44.65 -15.68 18.18
CA PHE A 183 45.92 -15.94 18.89
C PHE A 183 46.35 -17.40 18.71
N ALA A 184 47.64 -17.60 18.43
CA ALA A 184 48.29 -18.91 18.45
C ALA A 184 49.68 -18.81 19.10
N GLU A 185 50.22 -19.93 19.57
CA GLU A 185 51.56 -20.03 20.14
C GLU A 185 52.46 -20.79 19.16
N ALA A 186 53.59 -20.19 18.78
CA ALA A 186 54.52 -20.76 17.80
C ALA A 186 55.97 -20.57 18.28
N ALA A 187 56.63 -21.67 18.67
CA ALA A 187 58.04 -21.71 19.02
C ALA A 187 58.50 -20.65 20.06
N GLY A 188 57.68 -20.39 21.08
CA GLY A 188 57.97 -19.40 22.13
C GLY A 188 57.61 -17.96 21.76
N LYS A 189 56.95 -17.75 20.62
CA LYS A 189 56.37 -16.48 20.19
C LYS A 189 54.85 -16.57 20.16
N LYS A 190 54.18 -15.47 20.49
CA LYS A 190 52.75 -15.30 20.31
C LYS A 190 52.47 -14.80 18.90
N GLN A 191 51.69 -15.56 18.14
CA GLN A 191 51.24 -15.21 16.80
C GLN A 191 49.85 -14.58 16.86
N LEU A 192 49.71 -13.40 16.27
CA LEU A 192 48.44 -12.67 16.10
C LEU A 192 48.06 -12.71 14.64
N THR A 193 46.95 -13.38 14.29
CA THR A 193 46.50 -13.51 12.91
C THR A 193 45.17 -12.79 12.69
N TYR A 194 45.12 -11.93 11.69
CA TYR A 194 43.93 -11.24 11.21
C TYR A 194 43.55 -11.75 9.82
N THR A 195 42.26 -12.01 9.60
CA THR A 195 41.72 -12.35 8.28
C THR A 195 40.80 -11.22 7.82
N VAL A 196 41.18 -10.56 6.73
CA VAL A 196 40.41 -9.50 6.07
C VAL A 196 39.72 -10.10 4.86
N LEU A 197 38.38 -10.09 4.84
CA LEU A 197 37.61 -10.60 3.71
C LEU A 197 37.72 -9.65 2.50
N PRO A 198 37.59 -10.17 1.25
CA PRO A 198 37.65 -9.34 0.06
C PRO A 198 36.66 -8.17 0.12
N GLY A 199 37.06 -7.00 -0.36
CA GLY A 199 36.24 -5.78 -0.36
C GLY A 199 36.22 -4.98 0.95
N ASN A 200 36.93 -5.42 1.99
CA ASN A 200 36.95 -4.74 3.30
C ASN A 200 38.32 -4.13 3.59
N ASP A 201 38.32 -2.98 4.27
CA ASP A 201 39.52 -2.41 4.90
C ASP A 201 39.64 -2.88 6.36
N ILE A 202 40.80 -2.64 6.97
CA ILE A 202 41.01 -2.94 8.39
C ILE A 202 41.95 -1.94 9.06
N ASP A 203 41.61 -1.55 10.29
CA ASP A 203 42.50 -0.87 11.21
C ASP A 203 42.81 -1.81 12.38
N ILE A 204 44.09 -2.17 12.53
CA ILE A 204 44.62 -3.09 13.54
C ILE A 204 45.30 -2.28 14.64
N LYS A 205 45.01 -2.62 15.89
CA LYS A 205 45.71 -2.08 17.07
C LYS A 205 46.18 -3.24 17.95
N VAL A 206 47.49 -3.33 18.16
CA VAL A 206 48.12 -4.30 19.06
C VAL A 206 48.84 -3.55 20.16
N THR A 207 48.61 -3.92 21.42
CA THR A 207 49.31 -3.35 22.58
C THR A 207 50.06 -4.43 23.33
N ALA A 208 51.21 -4.08 23.92
CA ALA A 208 52.01 -4.98 24.74
C ALA A 208 52.93 -4.20 25.68
N ASP A 209 53.25 -4.77 26.85
CA ASP A 209 54.37 -4.31 27.67
C ASP A 209 55.64 -4.98 27.14
N VAL A 210 56.61 -4.18 26.68
CA VAL A 210 57.81 -4.66 25.98
C VAL A 210 59.09 -4.36 26.75
N LYS A 211 60.07 -5.24 26.62
CA LYS A 211 61.44 -5.09 27.14
C LYS A 211 62.43 -5.43 26.05
N ASP A 212 63.40 -4.54 25.82
CA ASP A 212 64.43 -4.68 24.79
C ASP A 212 63.83 -5.10 23.43
N PHE A 213 62.85 -4.32 22.97
CA PHE A 213 61.91 -4.77 21.95
C PHE A 213 62.58 -5.08 20.61
N GLU A 214 62.27 -6.27 20.10
CA GLU A 214 62.45 -6.69 18.71
C GLU A 214 61.25 -7.54 18.28
N MET A 215 60.99 -7.58 16.97
CA MET A 215 59.98 -8.44 16.38
C MET A 215 60.36 -8.84 14.96
N ASP A 216 59.84 -9.96 14.50
CA ASP A 216 59.93 -10.34 13.09
C ASP A 216 59.08 -9.39 12.22
N ALA A 217 59.32 -9.41 10.92
CA ALA A 217 58.49 -8.68 9.97
C ALA A 217 57.02 -9.13 10.05
N ILE A 218 56.10 -8.18 9.89
CA ILE A 218 54.68 -8.48 9.75
C ILE A 218 54.45 -9.11 8.38
N SER A 219 53.84 -10.28 8.35
CA SER A 219 53.49 -10.97 7.10
C SER A 219 52.08 -10.56 6.68
N ILE A 220 51.90 -10.22 5.41
CA ILE A 220 50.60 -9.91 4.79
C ILE A 220 50.48 -10.78 3.55
N ASN A 221 49.60 -11.77 3.58
CA ASN A 221 49.41 -12.71 2.49
C ASN A 221 48.06 -12.45 1.80
N GLY A 222 48.09 -12.15 0.50
CA GLY A 222 46.89 -12.04 -0.33
C GLY A 222 46.50 -13.39 -0.91
N ILE A 223 45.34 -13.91 -0.52
CA ILE A 223 44.83 -15.20 -0.96
C ILE A 223 43.58 -14.97 -1.79
N LYS A 224 43.59 -15.41 -3.06
CA LYS A 224 42.39 -15.37 -3.91
C LYS A 224 41.34 -16.28 -3.29
N MET A 225 40.21 -15.70 -2.91
CA MET A 225 39.19 -16.44 -2.20
C MET A 225 38.24 -17.10 -3.22
N ASN A 226 38.39 -18.41 -3.42
CA ASN A 226 37.41 -19.23 -4.12
C ASN A 226 36.46 -19.82 -3.06
N LEU A 227 35.40 -19.08 -2.74
CA LEU A 227 34.34 -19.52 -1.84
C LEU A 227 33.40 -20.47 -2.59
N ASP A 228 33.53 -21.78 -2.36
CA ASP A 228 32.47 -22.73 -2.68
C ASP A 228 31.39 -22.65 -1.59
N MET A 229 30.52 -21.64 -1.67
CA MET A 229 29.37 -21.50 -0.78
C MET A 229 28.17 -22.18 -1.42
N THR A 230 27.82 -23.37 -0.95
CA THR A 230 26.56 -24.04 -1.29
C THR A 230 25.41 -23.34 -0.58
N PHE A 231 24.75 -22.41 -1.26
CA PHE A 231 23.45 -21.90 -0.83
C PHE A 231 22.37 -22.87 -1.30
N ASP A 232 21.49 -23.32 -0.41
CA ASP A 232 20.27 -24.02 -0.83
C ASP A 232 19.29 -23.01 -1.44
N SER A 233 19.50 -22.68 -2.71
CA SER A 233 18.66 -21.74 -3.46
C SER A 233 17.22 -22.23 -3.61
N SER A 234 16.95 -23.51 -3.37
CA SER A 234 15.63 -24.11 -3.57
C SER A 234 14.64 -23.68 -2.48
N GLU A 235 15.06 -23.67 -1.21
CA GLU A 235 14.22 -23.25 -0.08
C GLU A 235 13.91 -21.74 -0.14
N PHE A 236 14.92 -20.92 -0.42
CA PHE A 236 14.76 -19.47 -0.55
C PHE A 236 13.82 -19.09 -1.72
N THR A 237 13.97 -19.77 -2.87
CA THR A 237 13.08 -19.55 -4.03
C THR A 237 11.66 -20.01 -3.72
N GLY A 238 11.51 -21.12 -2.97
CA GLY A 238 10.21 -21.61 -2.50
C GLY A 238 9.47 -20.57 -1.66
N GLN A 239 10.13 -20.01 -0.65
CA GLN A 239 9.55 -19.00 0.24
C GLN A 239 9.15 -17.71 -0.50
N ILE A 240 9.96 -17.25 -1.46
CA ILE A 240 9.62 -16.08 -2.29
C ILE A 240 8.43 -16.37 -3.21
N SER A 241 8.33 -17.59 -3.73
CA SER A 241 7.19 -18.03 -4.54
C SER A 241 5.89 -18.05 -3.71
N GLU A 242 5.94 -18.60 -2.49
CA GLU A 242 4.81 -18.60 -1.57
C GLU A 242 4.36 -17.19 -1.20
N LEU A 243 5.31 -16.31 -0.86
CA LEU A 243 5.01 -14.90 -0.59
C LEU A 243 4.34 -14.22 -1.80
N THR A 244 4.85 -14.46 -3.00
CA THR A 244 4.28 -13.93 -4.24
C THR A 244 2.85 -14.44 -4.48
N ALA A 245 2.60 -15.72 -4.20
CA ALA A 245 1.27 -16.32 -4.30
C ALA A 245 0.32 -15.72 -3.26
N ALA A 246 0.76 -15.54 -2.01
CA ALA A 246 -0.02 -14.92 -0.95
C ALA A 246 -0.40 -13.46 -1.29
N ILE A 247 0.54 -12.68 -1.82
CA ILE A 247 0.28 -11.29 -2.27
C ILE A 247 -0.74 -11.26 -3.40
N LYS A 248 -0.64 -12.17 -4.38
CA LYS A 248 -1.65 -12.30 -5.45
C LYS A 248 -3.03 -12.65 -4.89
N GLY A 249 -3.10 -13.57 -3.92
CA GLY A 249 -4.33 -13.91 -3.22
C GLY A 249 -4.95 -12.71 -2.52
N LEU A 250 -4.14 -11.89 -1.84
CA LEU A 250 -4.59 -10.65 -1.19
C LEU A 250 -5.10 -9.62 -2.21
N ASP A 251 -4.42 -9.44 -3.34
CA ASP A 251 -4.84 -8.53 -4.42
C ASP A 251 -6.19 -8.94 -5.02
N SER A 252 -6.39 -10.25 -5.25
CA SER A 252 -7.67 -10.80 -5.68
C SER A 252 -8.78 -10.59 -4.64
N GLY A 253 -8.54 -10.90 -3.37
CA GLY A 253 -9.52 -10.69 -2.30
C GLY A 253 -9.91 -9.23 -2.11
N ALA A 254 -8.95 -8.30 -2.25
CA ALA A 254 -9.22 -6.86 -2.22
C ALA A 254 -10.06 -6.40 -3.42
N ALA A 255 -9.86 -6.99 -4.61
CA ALA A 255 -10.67 -6.70 -5.78
C ALA A 255 -12.11 -7.20 -5.63
N GLU A 256 -12.32 -8.39 -5.07
CA GLU A 256 -13.65 -8.93 -4.76
C GLU A 256 -14.38 -8.07 -3.71
N LEU A 257 -13.67 -7.64 -2.65
CA LEU A 257 -14.22 -6.74 -1.64
C LEU A 257 -14.67 -5.40 -2.25
N LEU A 258 -13.85 -4.82 -3.13
CA LEU A 258 -14.19 -3.58 -3.82
C LEU A 258 -15.44 -3.77 -4.70
N ASP A 259 -15.55 -4.87 -5.45
CA ASP A 259 -16.73 -5.16 -6.24
C ASP A 259 -17.99 -5.31 -5.36
N GLY A 260 -17.88 -6.06 -4.27
CA GLY A 260 -18.96 -6.21 -3.29
C GLY A 260 -19.41 -4.88 -2.69
N LEU A 261 -18.48 -3.97 -2.40
CA LEU A 261 -18.81 -2.62 -1.92
C LEU A 261 -19.48 -1.77 -3.01
N ASN A 262 -19.07 -1.88 -4.27
CA ASN A 262 -19.73 -1.18 -5.38
C ASN A 262 -21.17 -1.66 -5.57
N GLN A 263 -21.39 -2.98 -5.46
CA GLN A 263 -22.73 -3.57 -5.50
C GLN A 263 -23.59 -3.10 -4.32
N LEU A 264 -23.01 -3.09 -3.10
CA LEU A 264 -23.69 -2.60 -1.90
C LEU A 264 -24.03 -1.11 -2.00
N SER A 265 -23.09 -0.28 -2.48
CA SER A 265 -23.25 1.17 -2.72
C SER A 265 -24.40 1.42 -3.70
N SER A 266 -24.43 0.67 -4.80
CA SER A 266 -25.51 0.72 -5.80
C SER A 266 -26.86 0.29 -5.21
N GLY A 267 -26.89 -0.78 -4.42
CA GLY A 267 -28.08 -1.26 -3.71
C GLY A 267 -28.61 -0.23 -2.71
N MET A 268 -27.71 0.37 -1.93
CA MET A 268 -28.03 1.42 -0.96
C MET A 268 -28.57 2.69 -1.63
N GLN A 269 -28.06 3.05 -2.81
CA GLN A 269 -28.60 4.16 -3.58
C GLN A 269 -30.05 3.88 -4.01
N LYS A 270 -30.32 2.71 -4.59
CA LYS A 270 -31.69 2.30 -4.94
C LYS A 270 -32.63 2.30 -3.73
N TYR A 271 -32.15 1.79 -2.59
CA TYR A 271 -32.90 1.78 -1.35
C TYR A 271 -33.19 3.21 -0.85
N THR A 272 -32.20 4.10 -0.90
CA THR A 272 -32.35 5.52 -0.53
C THR A 272 -33.37 6.23 -1.41
N ASP A 273 -33.34 5.97 -2.73
CA ASP A 273 -34.29 6.53 -3.69
C ASP A 273 -35.72 6.00 -3.43
N GLY A 274 -35.85 4.70 -3.15
CA GLY A 274 -37.13 4.10 -2.75
C GLY A 274 -37.67 4.70 -1.45
N MET A 275 -36.80 4.96 -0.47
CA MET A 275 -37.18 5.58 0.80
C MET A 275 -37.59 7.04 0.64
N LYS A 276 -36.93 7.78 -0.27
CA LYS A 276 -37.35 9.13 -0.65
C LYS A 276 -38.73 9.14 -1.30
N ALA A 277 -39.02 8.18 -2.18
CA ALA A 277 -40.35 8.04 -2.76
C ALA A 277 -41.40 7.67 -1.71
N PHE A 278 -41.06 6.76 -0.79
CA PHE A 278 -41.94 6.34 0.30
C PHE A 278 -42.29 7.49 1.26
N THR A 279 -41.28 8.25 1.72
CA THR A 279 -41.49 9.45 2.56
C THR A 279 -42.32 10.51 1.83
N GLY A 280 -42.12 10.70 0.52
CA GLY A 280 -42.97 11.55 -0.31
C GLY A 280 -44.44 11.10 -0.33
N GLY A 281 -44.68 9.79 -0.51
CA GLY A 281 -46.02 9.20 -0.43
C GLY A 281 -46.67 9.35 0.94
N LEU A 282 -45.91 9.21 2.02
CA LEU A 282 -46.39 9.47 3.39
C LEU A 282 -46.75 10.93 3.62
N GLY A 283 -46.03 11.87 3.01
CA GLY A 283 -46.41 13.28 3.02
C GLY A 283 -47.76 13.54 2.35
N GLN A 284 -48.04 12.86 1.24
CA GLN A 284 -49.33 12.91 0.57
C GLN A 284 -50.44 12.28 1.43
N LEU A 285 -50.16 11.13 2.05
CA LEU A 285 -51.07 10.44 2.96
C LEU A 285 -51.44 11.33 4.15
N SER A 286 -50.46 11.95 4.80
CA SER A 286 -50.67 12.88 5.91
C SER A 286 -51.54 14.06 5.49
N SER A 287 -51.25 14.65 4.33
CA SER A 287 -52.05 15.75 3.78
C SER A 287 -53.49 15.34 3.47
N GLY A 288 -53.69 14.11 2.98
CA GLY A 288 -55.02 13.53 2.76
C GLY A 288 -55.78 13.28 4.06
N ALA A 289 -55.10 12.73 5.07
CA ALA A 289 -55.64 12.50 6.40
C ALA A 289 -56.07 13.81 7.09
N ASP A 290 -55.28 14.88 6.93
CA ASP A 290 -55.61 16.23 7.42
C ASP A 290 -56.90 16.78 6.80
N LYS A 291 -57.02 16.66 5.47
CA LYS A 291 -58.23 17.09 4.74
C LYS A 291 -59.44 16.28 5.17
N LEU A 292 -59.29 14.96 5.28
CA LEU A 292 -60.35 14.06 5.71
C LEU A 292 -60.82 14.41 7.13
N ASN A 293 -59.89 14.55 8.08
CA ASN A 293 -60.19 14.93 9.46
C ASN A 293 -60.87 16.30 9.57
N THR A 294 -60.45 17.26 8.74
CA THR A 294 -61.10 18.58 8.67
C THR A 294 -62.54 18.48 8.15
N GLY A 295 -62.75 17.69 7.09
CA GLY A 295 -64.07 17.47 6.49
C GLY A 295 -65.03 16.76 7.45
N THR A 296 -64.57 15.74 8.17
CA THR A 296 -65.38 15.01 9.15
C THR A 296 -65.69 15.84 10.39
N ALA A 297 -64.75 16.67 10.85
CA ALA A 297 -65.02 17.65 11.91
C ALA A 297 -66.09 18.68 11.47
N ALA A 298 -66.04 19.17 10.23
CA ALA A 298 -67.05 20.07 9.69
C ALA A 298 -68.43 19.39 9.58
N LEU A 299 -68.49 18.14 9.11
CA LEU A 299 -69.71 17.34 9.05
C LEU A 299 -70.33 17.14 10.44
N LYS A 300 -69.50 16.73 11.42
CA LYS A 300 -69.91 16.59 12.83
C LYS A 300 -70.50 17.89 13.36
N ASN A 301 -69.83 19.02 13.13
CA ASN A 301 -70.29 20.32 13.60
C ASN A 301 -71.62 20.73 12.95
N GLY A 302 -71.79 20.49 11.65
CA GLY A 302 -73.05 20.75 10.95
C GLY A 302 -74.20 19.90 11.48
N LEU A 303 -73.99 18.61 11.72
CA LEU A 303 -75.01 17.71 12.27
C LEU A 303 -75.36 18.05 13.72
N ASN A 304 -74.39 18.47 14.53
CA ASN A 304 -74.66 18.98 15.88
C ASN A 304 -75.57 20.22 15.84
N GLU A 305 -75.37 21.11 14.87
CA GLU A 305 -76.20 22.30 14.73
C GLU A 305 -77.63 21.95 14.28
N ILE A 306 -77.79 21.03 13.33
CA ILE A 306 -79.12 20.51 12.94
C ILE A 306 -79.80 19.85 14.14
N THR A 307 -79.06 19.07 14.94
CA THR A 307 -79.61 18.40 16.13
C THR A 307 -80.15 19.41 17.15
N LYS A 308 -79.49 20.56 17.36
CA LYS A 308 -80.00 21.62 18.24
C LYS A 308 -81.29 22.26 17.70
N GLN A 309 -81.38 22.46 16.38
CA GLN A 309 -82.59 23.04 15.76
C GLN A 309 -83.76 22.05 15.76
N ASN A 310 -83.46 20.76 15.69
CA ASN A 310 -84.42 19.67 15.76
C ASN A 310 -85.20 19.64 17.08
N ASP A 311 -84.57 19.97 18.22
CA ASP A 311 -85.24 20.07 19.52
C ASP A 311 -86.33 21.16 19.51
N LEU A 312 -86.05 22.31 18.87
CA LEU A 312 -87.02 23.40 18.72
C LEU A 312 -88.19 22.98 17.81
N LEU A 313 -87.88 22.27 16.72
CA LEU A 313 -88.89 21.79 15.78
C LEU A 313 -89.82 20.75 16.41
N LEU A 314 -89.28 19.81 17.19
CA LEU A 314 -90.07 18.81 17.93
C LEU A 314 -91.01 19.49 18.91
N ASN A 315 -90.48 20.43 19.70
CA ASN A 315 -91.28 21.18 20.67
C ASN A 315 -92.42 21.94 19.98
N GLY A 316 -92.14 22.62 18.86
CA GLY A 316 -93.16 23.30 18.07
C GLY A 316 -94.25 22.35 17.56
N ALA A 317 -93.87 21.19 17.03
CA ALA A 317 -94.81 20.18 16.55
C ALA A 317 -95.69 19.61 17.68
N LEU A 318 -95.11 19.35 18.86
CA LEU A 318 -95.86 18.89 20.04
C LEU A 318 -96.83 19.97 20.56
N VAL A 319 -96.45 21.25 20.52
CA VAL A 319 -97.36 22.36 20.86
C VAL A 319 -98.53 22.44 19.88
N ILE A 320 -98.28 22.33 18.57
CA ILE A 320 -99.34 22.32 17.55
C ILE A 320 -100.26 21.10 17.73
N GLN A 321 -99.69 19.92 17.97
CA GLN A 321 -100.46 18.71 18.25
C GLN A 321 -101.35 18.93 19.47
N LYS A 322 -100.79 19.38 20.60
CA LYS A 322 -101.54 19.67 21.81
C LYS A 322 -102.68 20.66 21.56
N ALA A 323 -102.40 21.79 20.91
CA ALA A 323 -103.40 22.80 20.60
C ALA A 323 -104.53 22.27 19.69
N THR A 324 -104.19 21.39 18.75
CA THR A 324 -105.18 20.74 17.86
C THR A 324 -106.10 19.82 18.67
N PHE A 325 -105.54 19.00 19.56
CA PHE A 325 -106.31 18.14 20.46
C PHE A 325 -107.17 18.95 21.44
N ASP A 326 -106.63 20.01 22.05
CA ASP A 326 -107.36 20.89 22.96
C ASP A 326 -108.57 21.52 22.25
N SER A 327 -108.36 22.08 21.04
CA SER A 327 -109.43 22.68 20.24
C SER A 327 -110.51 21.68 19.84
N VAL A 328 -110.14 20.47 19.43
CA VAL A 328 -111.10 19.42 19.07
C VAL A 328 -111.88 18.98 20.31
N ASN A 329 -111.23 18.80 21.46
CA ASN A 329 -111.89 18.42 22.70
C ASN A 329 -112.90 19.48 23.16
N GLU A 330 -112.58 20.76 23.02
CA GLU A 330 -113.50 21.86 23.35
C GLU A 330 -114.73 21.85 22.43
N GLN A 331 -114.53 21.68 21.11
CA GLN A 331 -115.63 21.57 20.15
C GLN A 331 -116.54 20.38 20.43
N LEU A 332 -115.98 19.20 20.71
CA LEU A 332 -116.75 17.99 21.00
C LEU A 332 -117.49 18.08 22.34
N SER A 333 -116.92 18.76 23.33
CA SER A 333 -117.57 19.03 24.62
C SER A 333 -118.82 19.89 24.43
N GLY A 334 -118.77 20.89 23.55
CA GLY A 334 -119.92 21.72 23.18
C GLY A 334 -121.07 20.95 22.53
N MET A 335 -120.78 19.81 21.91
CA MET A 335 -121.78 18.91 21.30
C MET A 335 -122.45 17.96 22.32
N LYS A 336 -122.00 17.93 23.59
CA LYS A 336 -122.54 17.09 24.68
C LYS A 336 -122.63 15.59 24.36
N LEU A 337 -121.67 15.06 23.61
CA LEU A 337 -121.63 13.65 23.17
C LEU A 337 -121.15 12.66 24.25
N GLY A 338 -120.76 13.12 25.44
CA GLY A 338 -120.32 12.25 26.56
C GLY A 338 -119.00 11.52 26.31
N LEU A 339 -118.16 12.04 25.42
CA LEU A 339 -116.90 11.41 25.04
C LEU A 339 -115.81 11.64 26.09
N PRO A 340 -114.90 10.67 26.30
CA PRO A 340 -113.67 10.91 27.06
C PRO A 340 -112.79 11.94 26.34
N THR A 341 -111.92 12.64 27.09
CA THR A 341 -110.92 13.53 26.50
C THR A 341 -110.03 12.77 25.53
N LEU A 342 -109.98 13.25 24.30
CA LEU A 342 -109.16 12.67 23.24
C LEU A 342 -107.69 12.99 23.48
N THR A 343 -106.85 11.99 23.29
CA THR A 343 -105.38 12.04 23.38
C THR A 343 -104.78 11.38 22.12
N PRO A 344 -103.51 11.66 21.78
CA PRO A 344 -102.83 10.98 20.68
C PRO A 344 -102.88 9.45 20.76
N GLU A 345 -103.02 8.88 21.95
CA GLU A 345 -103.04 7.45 22.20
C GLU A 345 -104.44 6.82 22.03
N ASN A 346 -105.53 7.56 22.28
CA ASN A 346 -106.89 6.99 22.33
C ASN A 346 -107.83 7.46 21.20
N TYR A 347 -107.53 8.58 20.52
CA TYR A 347 -108.51 9.26 19.66
C TYR A 347 -109.03 8.40 18.51
N SER A 348 -108.14 7.62 17.88
CA SER A 348 -108.48 6.80 16.74
C SER A 348 -109.53 5.75 17.12
N ALA A 349 -109.37 5.12 18.29
CA ALA A 349 -110.33 4.15 18.80
C ALA A 349 -111.68 4.80 19.17
N VAL A 350 -111.64 5.95 19.86
CA VAL A 350 -112.86 6.66 20.30
C VAL A 350 -113.67 7.18 19.11
N LEU A 351 -113.02 7.79 18.12
CA LEU A 351 -113.70 8.41 16.98
C LEU A 351 -114.18 7.40 15.92
N SER A 352 -113.56 6.23 15.82
CA SER A 352 -113.98 5.19 14.87
C SER A 352 -115.38 4.63 15.15
N SER A 353 -115.87 4.80 16.38
CA SER A 353 -117.22 4.36 16.77
C SER A 353 -118.32 5.38 16.48
N ILE A 354 -118.01 6.54 15.88
CA ILE A 354 -118.94 7.66 15.72
C ILE A 354 -119.07 8.07 14.24
N PRO A 355 -120.21 7.77 13.57
CA PRO A 355 -120.37 7.91 12.11
C PRO A 355 -120.20 9.32 11.52
N ASN A 356 -120.32 10.39 12.32
CA ASN A 356 -120.31 11.77 11.83
C ASN A 356 -119.03 12.56 12.16
N LEU A 357 -118.01 11.91 12.74
CA LEU A 357 -116.76 12.58 13.15
C LEU A 357 -115.54 12.16 12.31
N GLU A 358 -115.76 11.56 11.14
CA GLU A 358 -114.69 11.08 10.26
C GLU A 358 -113.71 12.19 9.84
N ALA A 359 -114.21 13.40 9.55
CA ALA A 359 -113.38 14.55 9.21
C ALA A 359 -112.46 14.96 10.38
N VAL A 360 -112.99 14.95 11.62
CA VAL A 360 -112.21 15.24 12.84
C VAL A 360 -111.15 14.18 13.06
N LYS A 361 -111.51 12.90 12.88
CA LYS A 361 -110.55 11.79 12.97
C LYS A 361 -109.42 11.99 11.97
N LYS A 362 -109.74 12.30 10.71
CA LYS A 362 -108.73 12.52 9.66
C LYS A 362 -107.79 13.70 9.97
N GLN A 363 -108.30 14.76 10.58
CA GLN A 363 -107.47 15.89 11.04
C GLN A 363 -106.50 15.48 12.15
N LEU A 364 -106.98 14.73 13.14
CA LEU A 364 -106.13 14.21 14.23
C LEU A 364 -105.14 13.15 13.72
N ASP A 365 -105.56 12.27 12.79
CA ASP A 365 -104.70 11.29 12.12
C ASP A 365 -103.50 12.01 11.46
N GLY A 366 -103.76 13.05 10.66
CA GLY A 366 -102.71 13.81 10.01
C GLY A 366 -101.75 14.50 10.98
N THR A 367 -102.28 15.00 12.11
CA THR A 367 -101.48 15.67 13.14
C THR A 367 -100.57 14.69 13.89
N VAL A 368 -101.12 13.52 14.26
CA VAL A 368 -100.36 12.45 14.92
C VAL A 368 -99.33 11.85 13.97
N GLN A 369 -99.70 11.57 12.72
CA GLN A 369 -98.78 11.07 11.70
C GLN A 369 -97.64 12.05 11.42
N PHE A 370 -97.93 13.36 11.32
CA PHE A 370 -96.90 14.39 11.15
C PHE A 370 -95.90 14.37 12.31
N THR A 371 -96.39 14.31 13.55
CA THR A 371 -95.53 14.35 14.74
C THR A 371 -94.70 13.07 14.88
N GLN A 372 -95.28 11.91 14.57
CA GLN A 372 -94.55 10.62 14.54
C GLN A 372 -93.50 10.57 13.44
N GLY A 373 -93.85 11.02 12.22
CA GLY A 373 -92.92 11.10 11.10
C GLY A 373 -91.76 12.06 11.38
N LEU A 374 -92.06 13.22 11.99
CA LEU A 374 -91.05 14.15 12.46
C LEU A 374 -90.13 13.46 13.47
N LYS A 375 -90.65 12.81 14.51
CA LYS A 375 -89.83 12.10 15.49
C LYS A 375 -88.88 11.09 14.84
N GLY A 376 -89.37 10.29 13.89
CA GLY A 376 -88.52 9.35 13.14
C GLY A 376 -87.41 10.04 12.34
N TYR A 377 -87.69 11.19 11.74
CA TYR A 377 -86.66 12.02 11.08
C TYR A 377 -85.61 12.51 12.08
N LEU A 378 -86.01 13.02 13.25
CA LEU A 378 -85.10 13.54 14.27
C LEU A 378 -84.21 12.43 14.84
N ASP A 379 -84.77 11.24 15.08
CA ASP A 379 -84.02 10.06 15.52
C ASP A 379 -82.96 9.67 14.47
N GLY A 380 -83.31 9.74 13.18
CA GLY A 380 -82.36 9.52 12.08
C GLY A 380 -81.23 10.56 12.04
N VAL A 381 -81.53 11.84 12.28
CA VAL A 381 -80.49 12.89 12.38
C VAL A 381 -79.59 12.67 13.59
N ALA A 382 -80.14 12.26 14.73
CA ALA A 382 -79.36 11.96 15.92
C ALA A 382 -78.39 10.78 15.68
N GLN A 383 -78.85 9.73 14.99
CA GLN A 383 -78.00 8.60 14.57
C GLN A 383 -76.89 9.04 13.60
N LEU A 384 -77.21 9.90 12.62
CA LEU A 384 -76.22 10.47 11.71
C LEU A 384 -75.18 11.31 12.46
N SER A 385 -75.60 12.11 13.43
CA SER A 385 -74.72 12.93 14.27
C SER A 385 -73.75 12.06 15.09
N ALA A 386 -74.26 10.99 15.72
CA ALA A 386 -73.44 10.02 16.43
C ALA A 386 -72.40 9.37 15.51
N GLY A 387 -72.84 8.87 14.33
CA GLY A 387 -71.95 8.26 13.34
C GLY A 387 -70.88 9.24 12.81
N ALA A 388 -71.23 10.51 12.60
CA ALA A 388 -70.27 11.54 12.21
C ALA A 388 -69.25 11.85 13.32
N SER A 389 -69.67 11.77 14.60
CA SER A 389 -68.75 11.92 15.73
C SER A 389 -67.75 10.76 15.81
N ASP A 390 -68.20 9.52 15.61
CA ASP A 390 -67.33 8.34 15.58
C ASP A 390 -66.38 8.40 14.39
N LEU A 391 -66.87 8.79 13.22
CA LEU A 391 -66.05 8.99 12.03
C LEU A 391 -64.98 10.07 12.26
N ALA A 392 -65.34 11.21 12.85
CA ALA A 392 -64.40 12.27 13.17
C ALA A 392 -63.31 11.80 14.14
N LYS A 393 -63.67 10.99 15.14
CA LYS A 393 -62.71 10.38 16.08
C LYS A 393 -61.76 9.44 15.33
N GLY A 394 -62.30 8.52 14.52
CA GLY A 394 -61.50 7.58 13.73
C GLY A 394 -60.55 8.28 12.75
N THR A 395 -60.97 9.38 12.11
CA THR A 395 -60.09 10.14 11.22
C THR A 395 -58.99 10.91 11.95
N SER A 396 -59.24 11.33 13.19
CA SER A 396 -58.22 11.95 14.05
C SER A 396 -57.15 10.93 14.47
N GLU A 397 -57.58 9.72 14.85
CA GLU A 397 -56.68 8.60 15.17
C GLU A 397 -55.86 8.17 13.94
N PHE A 398 -56.49 8.08 12.77
CA PHE A 398 -55.81 7.78 11.51
C PHE A 398 -54.77 8.83 11.15
N LYS A 399 -55.11 10.12 11.29
CA LYS A 399 -54.17 11.23 11.11
C LYS A 399 -52.96 11.09 12.04
N GLY A 400 -53.19 10.81 13.33
CA GLY A 400 -52.11 10.59 14.29
C GLY A 400 -51.20 9.43 13.90
N SER A 401 -51.79 8.31 13.48
CA SER A 401 -51.04 7.14 13.02
C SER A 401 -50.21 7.42 11.76
N ALA A 402 -50.79 8.14 10.79
CA ALA A 402 -50.09 8.54 9.57
C ALA A 402 -48.88 9.45 9.87
N SER A 403 -49.03 10.37 10.83
CA SER A 403 -47.94 11.26 11.28
C SER A 403 -46.81 10.49 11.98
N LEU A 404 -47.14 9.48 12.80
CA LEU A 404 -46.16 8.63 13.46
C LEU A 404 -45.34 7.84 12.42
N ILE A 405 -46.01 7.20 11.46
CA ILE A 405 -45.35 6.44 10.39
C ILE A 405 -44.44 7.36 9.56
N ALA A 406 -44.89 8.57 9.24
CA ALA A 406 -44.08 9.56 8.53
C ALA A 406 -42.80 9.94 9.30
N THR A 407 -42.91 10.12 10.61
CA THR A 407 -41.76 10.43 11.49
C THR A 407 -40.75 9.29 11.49
N SER A 408 -41.19 8.05 11.74
CA SER A 408 -40.31 6.87 11.75
C SER A 408 -39.68 6.61 10.38
N ALA A 409 -40.41 6.82 9.29
CA ALA A 409 -39.86 6.69 7.94
C ALA A 409 -38.75 7.72 7.66
N ASN A 410 -38.88 8.94 8.18
CA ASN A 410 -37.87 9.98 8.04
C ASN A 410 -36.60 9.69 8.85
N GLU A 411 -36.74 9.10 10.05
CA GLU A 411 -35.60 8.61 10.85
C GLU A 411 -34.85 7.49 10.15
N LEU A 412 -35.59 6.53 9.56
CA LEU A 412 -35.01 5.45 8.77
C LEU A 412 -34.28 5.99 7.53
N TYR A 413 -34.89 6.92 6.80
CA TYR A 413 -34.26 7.60 5.66
C TYR A 413 -32.93 8.25 6.04
N THR A 414 -32.91 8.98 7.16
CA THR A 414 -31.70 9.67 7.64
C THR A 414 -30.60 8.68 8.00
N SER A 415 -30.95 7.60 8.71
CA SER A 415 -30.00 6.55 9.10
C SER A 415 -29.38 5.84 7.90
N VAL A 416 -30.19 5.58 6.88
CA VAL A 416 -29.77 4.95 5.62
C VAL A 416 -28.87 5.87 4.81
N ALA A 417 -29.17 7.18 4.78
CA ALA A 417 -28.33 8.15 4.11
C ALA A 417 -26.92 8.22 4.73
N GLU A 418 -26.82 8.17 6.06
CA GLU A 418 -25.53 8.12 6.76
C GLU A 418 -24.78 6.81 6.51
N LEU A 419 -25.47 5.66 6.51
CA LEU A 419 -24.87 4.37 6.15
C LEU A 419 -24.30 4.40 4.72
N ASN A 420 -25.04 4.95 3.76
CA ASN A 420 -24.59 5.08 2.37
C ASN A 420 -23.33 5.96 2.26
N LYS A 421 -23.28 7.05 3.03
CA LYS A 421 -22.10 7.93 3.11
C LYS A 421 -20.88 7.20 3.69
N ALA A 422 -21.07 6.38 4.71
CA ALA A 422 -20.00 5.57 5.28
C ALA A 422 -19.46 4.54 4.27
N ILE A 423 -20.34 3.84 3.53
CA ILE A 423 -19.95 2.89 2.48
C ILE A 423 -19.10 3.57 1.41
N LYS A 424 -19.52 4.74 0.91
CA LYS A 424 -18.74 5.52 -0.07
C LYS A 424 -17.36 5.92 0.45
N LYS A 425 -17.23 6.21 1.75
CA LYS A 425 -15.94 6.51 2.37
C LYS A 425 -15.00 5.28 2.33
N TYR A 426 -15.50 4.09 2.62
CA TYR A 426 -14.71 2.85 2.52
C TYR A 426 -14.31 2.52 1.08
N GLU A 427 -15.22 2.71 0.13
CA GLU A 427 -14.97 2.54 -1.30
C GLU A 427 -13.78 3.41 -1.77
N MET A 428 -13.76 4.68 -1.36
CA MET A 428 -12.66 5.62 -1.66
C MET A 428 -11.32 5.18 -1.07
N VAL A 429 -11.30 4.65 0.15
CA VAL A 429 -10.08 4.16 0.80
C VAL A 429 -9.50 2.97 0.04
N LEU A 430 -10.34 1.99 -0.34
CA LEU A 430 -9.89 0.82 -1.10
C LEU A 430 -9.42 1.19 -2.50
N LEU A 431 -10.07 2.15 -3.15
CA LEU A 431 -9.62 2.69 -4.44
C LEU A 431 -8.22 3.32 -4.31
N HIS A 432 -7.97 4.05 -3.23
CA HIS A 432 -6.66 4.66 -2.96
C HIS A 432 -5.56 3.60 -2.79
N ILE A 433 -5.80 2.58 -1.97
CA ILE A 433 -4.88 1.46 -1.76
C ILE A 433 -4.55 0.77 -3.09
N LYS A 434 -5.56 0.56 -3.95
CA LYS A 434 -5.37 -0.05 -5.27
C LYS A 434 -4.52 0.80 -6.22
N LEU A 435 -4.64 2.13 -6.15
CA LEU A 435 -3.85 3.06 -6.95
C LEU A 435 -2.40 3.10 -6.49
N GLU A 436 -2.15 3.12 -5.18
CA GLU A 436 -0.80 3.04 -4.62
C GLU A 436 -0.11 1.72 -4.99
N HIS A 437 -0.81 0.58 -4.91
CA HIS A 437 -0.25 -0.71 -5.32
C HIS A 437 0.11 -0.76 -6.82
N LYS A 438 -0.69 -0.13 -7.69
CA LYS A 438 -0.36 0.00 -9.11
C LYS A 438 0.87 0.86 -9.38
N SER A 439 1.17 1.83 -8.51
CA SER A 439 2.35 2.69 -8.66
C SER A 439 3.66 2.04 -8.20
N LEU A 440 3.57 0.92 -7.48
CA LEU A 440 4.69 0.15 -6.96
C LEU A 440 5.09 -1.04 -7.86
N LYS A 441 4.26 -1.38 -8.86
CA LYS A 441 4.54 -2.37 -9.92
C LYS A 441 5.08 -1.65 -11.15
#